data_AF-A0A8D5ZIZ5-F1
#
_entry.id   AF-A0A8D5ZIZ5-F1
#
_cell.length_a   1.000
_cell.length_b   1.000
_cell.length_c   1.000
_cell.angle_alpha   90.00
_cell.angle_beta   90.00
_cell.angle_gamma   90.00
#
_symmetry.space_group_name_H-M   'P 1'
#
loop_
_entity.id
_entity.type
_entity.pdbx_description
1 polymer ?
#
loop_
_entity_poly.entity_id
_entity_poly.type
_entity_poly.pdbx_seq_one_letter_code
_entity_poly.pdbx_strand_id
1 'polypeptide(L)'
;MDKAILKFLKNTSGTIEAISKAPPSDDSFRKLMKKIIVEEGEKLKDVLFGQDMIIAMKAGYKNAVLGYLHSAEENNRFLVERASLSVFVKNTTEAYRKALEKREWHKLVDEGFIIRSGGEALTRIRKFSGSRDVNGITIYFAGRPVCEKHLKWEDYSISVHELYKELGMKKKKAKNEISCKYCKQEAKYFTLAMPKASALIALACETVGKKPNSLLKIYANLSRVLHPYGFTDLPKEKVFTIWARDLLMILLEINQLLFPCDFKHSSRGSNNGKSAFHFLKYRKGREDGTSDVDGVS
;
A
#
# COMPACT_ATOMS: atom_id res chain seq x y z
N MET A 1 20.90 -14.36 18.41
CA MET A 1 20.78 -14.15 16.95
C MET A 1 22.17 -13.99 16.38
N ASP A 2 22.48 -14.78 15.36
CA ASP A 2 23.77 -14.87 14.69
C ASP A 2 24.23 -13.53 14.08
N LYS A 3 25.55 -13.26 14.10
CA LYS A 3 26.18 -12.06 13.52
C LYS A 3 25.98 -11.96 12.00
N ALA A 4 25.97 -13.07 11.29
CA ALA A 4 25.73 -13.14 9.86
C ALA A 4 24.29 -12.72 9.51
N ILE A 5 23.30 -13.17 10.30
CA ILE A 5 21.90 -12.73 10.15
C ILE A 5 21.81 -11.22 10.37
N LEU A 6 22.41 -10.69 11.45
CA LEU A 6 22.45 -9.26 11.71
C LEU A 6 23.10 -8.45 10.56
N LYS A 7 24.18 -8.97 9.97
CA LYS A 7 24.84 -8.35 8.80
C LYS A 7 23.90 -8.37 7.58
N PHE A 8 23.20 -9.47 7.35
CA PHE A 8 22.25 -9.62 6.25
C PHE A 8 21.06 -8.65 6.38
N LEU A 9 20.51 -8.47 7.59
CA LEU A 9 19.39 -7.56 7.83
C LEU A 9 19.74 -6.07 7.61
N LYS A 10 21.02 -5.70 7.56
CA LYS A 10 21.47 -4.35 7.20
C LYS A 10 21.43 -4.10 5.69
N ASN A 11 21.29 -5.14 4.87
CA ASN A 11 21.28 -5.03 3.42
C ASN A 11 20.00 -4.34 2.91
N THR A 12 20.17 -3.34 2.05
CA THR A 12 19.10 -2.55 1.42
C THR A 12 18.86 -2.89 -0.06
N SER A 13 19.58 -3.88 -0.61
CA SER A 13 19.44 -4.34 -2.00
C SER A 13 18.08 -4.97 -2.28
N GLY A 14 17.75 -5.21 -3.56
CA GLY A 14 16.56 -6.01 -3.89
C GLY A 14 16.65 -7.44 -3.36
N THR A 15 15.51 -8.11 -3.19
CA THR A 15 15.44 -9.50 -2.71
C THR A 15 16.27 -10.44 -3.57
N ILE A 16 16.11 -10.37 -4.90
CA ILE A 16 16.88 -11.18 -5.86
C ILE A 16 18.39 -10.95 -5.72
N GLU A 17 18.82 -9.71 -5.53
CA GLU A 17 20.24 -9.36 -5.37
C GLU A 17 20.80 -9.84 -4.02
N ALA A 18 19.97 -9.91 -2.99
CA ALA A 18 20.34 -10.34 -1.65
C ALA A 18 20.33 -11.87 -1.52
N ILE A 19 19.57 -12.58 -2.35
CA ILE A 19 19.14 -13.97 -2.11
C ILE A 19 20.31 -14.94 -1.95
N SER A 20 21.35 -14.79 -2.78
CA SER A 20 22.55 -15.64 -2.77
C SER A 20 23.41 -15.46 -1.52
N LYS A 21 23.27 -14.31 -0.84
CA LYS A 21 24.04 -13.93 0.36
C LYS A 21 23.29 -14.24 1.66
N ALA A 22 22.10 -14.83 1.59
CA ALA A 22 21.30 -15.12 2.77
C ALA A 22 21.97 -16.21 3.62
N PRO A 23 22.24 -15.96 4.92
CA PRO A 23 22.65 -17.00 5.84
C PRO A 23 21.46 -17.90 6.19
N PRO A 24 21.70 -19.16 6.61
CA PRO A 24 20.66 -19.98 7.21
C PRO A 24 20.10 -19.29 8.46
N SER A 25 18.80 -19.43 8.68
CA SER A 25 18.14 -18.94 9.89
C SER A 25 18.58 -19.71 11.14
N ASP A 26 18.63 -19.05 12.29
CA ASP A 26 18.78 -19.69 13.60
C ASP A 26 17.45 -19.70 14.39
N ASP A 27 17.36 -20.53 15.44
CA ASP A 27 16.16 -20.65 16.28
C ASP A 27 15.81 -19.36 17.02
N SER A 28 16.82 -18.57 17.39
CA SER A 28 16.60 -17.28 18.06
C SER A 28 15.87 -16.31 17.13
N PHE A 29 16.24 -16.29 15.85
CA PHE A 29 15.64 -15.43 14.84
C PHE A 29 14.22 -15.88 14.51
N ARG A 30 13.98 -17.21 14.42
CA ARG A 30 12.62 -17.75 14.26
C ARG A 30 11.70 -17.36 15.43
N LYS A 31 12.19 -17.48 16.67
CA LYS A 31 11.45 -17.05 17.88
C LYS A 31 11.18 -15.55 17.88
N LEU A 32 12.15 -14.73 17.48
CA LEU A 32 11.98 -13.28 17.34
C LEU A 32 10.88 -12.93 16.33
N MET A 33 10.90 -13.55 15.14
CA MET A 33 9.88 -13.29 14.12
C MET A 33 8.47 -13.69 14.57
N LYS A 34 8.33 -14.82 15.30
CA LYS A 34 7.05 -15.19 15.93
C LYS A 34 6.56 -14.09 16.88
N LYS A 35 7.43 -13.56 17.75
CA LYS A 35 7.10 -12.48 18.68
C LYS A 35 6.65 -11.22 17.93
N ILE A 36 7.39 -10.82 16.89
CA ILE A 36 7.07 -9.66 16.06
C ILE A 36 5.70 -9.80 15.40
N ILE A 37 5.37 -10.97 14.85
CA ILE A 37 4.06 -11.20 14.21
C ILE A 37 2.91 -11.06 15.21
N VAL A 38 3.09 -11.54 16.44
CA VAL A 38 2.07 -11.39 17.49
C VAL A 38 1.89 -9.91 17.84
N GLU A 39 2.98 -9.21 18.15
CA GLU A 39 2.94 -7.80 18.56
C GLU A 39 2.38 -6.87 17.48
N GLU A 40 2.83 -7.04 16.23
CA GLU A 40 2.32 -6.26 15.11
C GLU A 40 0.88 -6.67 14.77
N GLY A 41 0.53 -7.94 15.01
CA GLY A 41 -0.85 -8.40 14.85
C GLY A 41 -1.83 -7.76 15.83
N GLU A 42 -1.42 -7.52 17.08
CA GLU A 42 -2.24 -6.79 18.05
C GLU A 42 -2.55 -5.37 17.59
N LYS A 43 -1.56 -4.65 17.03
CA LYS A 43 -1.73 -3.28 16.51
C LYS A 43 -2.69 -3.19 15.33
N LEU A 44 -2.84 -4.28 14.59
CA LEU A 44 -3.66 -4.33 13.39
C LEU A 44 -5.12 -4.67 13.68
N LYS A 45 -5.50 -5.07 14.90
CA LYS A 45 -6.87 -5.52 15.19
C LYS A 45 -7.96 -4.51 14.83
N ASP A 46 -7.70 -3.22 15.10
CA ASP A 46 -8.66 -2.14 14.84
C ASP A 46 -8.42 -1.41 13.51
N VAL A 47 -7.51 -1.93 12.68
CA VAL A 47 -7.22 -1.40 11.35
C VAL A 47 -8.18 -1.99 10.33
N LEU A 48 -8.71 -1.18 9.41
CA LEU A 48 -9.51 -1.66 8.29
C LEU A 48 -8.71 -2.68 7.47
N PHE A 49 -9.26 -3.88 7.22
CA PHE A 49 -8.53 -5.03 6.64
C PHE A 49 -7.36 -5.56 7.48
N GLY A 50 -7.26 -5.17 8.75
CA GLY A 50 -6.20 -5.59 9.67
C GLY A 50 -6.14 -7.11 9.87
N GLN A 51 -7.30 -7.77 9.93
CA GLN A 51 -7.35 -9.22 10.04
C GLN A 51 -6.75 -9.93 8.81
N ASP A 52 -6.96 -9.41 7.60
CA ASP A 52 -6.34 -9.93 6.38
C ASP A 52 -4.81 -9.82 6.45
N MET A 53 -4.31 -8.70 6.98
CA MET A 53 -2.87 -8.46 7.18
C MET A 53 -2.27 -9.44 8.20
N ILE A 54 -2.98 -9.71 9.31
CA ILE A 54 -2.57 -10.68 10.33
C ILE A 54 -2.49 -12.10 9.75
N ILE A 55 -3.51 -12.48 8.98
CA ILE A 55 -3.56 -13.79 8.31
C ILE A 55 -2.38 -13.92 7.34
N ALA A 56 -2.10 -12.88 6.54
CA ALA A 56 -0.98 -12.87 5.60
C ALA A 56 0.36 -13.05 6.31
N MET A 57 0.61 -12.35 7.42
CA MET A 57 1.85 -12.52 8.20
C MET A 57 2.01 -13.96 8.71
N LYS A 58 0.94 -14.56 9.25
CA LYS A 58 0.94 -15.94 9.78
C LYS A 58 1.15 -16.97 8.67
N ALA A 59 0.47 -16.80 7.54
CA ALA A 59 0.60 -17.68 6.38
C ALA A 59 2.00 -17.57 5.75
N GLY A 60 2.53 -16.35 5.60
CA GLY A 60 3.89 -16.09 5.16
C GLY A 60 4.92 -16.79 6.06
N TYR A 61 4.77 -16.67 7.37
CA TYR A 61 5.63 -17.36 8.35
C TYR A 61 5.60 -18.88 8.16
N LYS A 62 4.40 -19.47 8.05
CA LYS A 62 4.25 -20.93 7.86
C LYS A 62 4.94 -21.39 6.57
N ASN A 63 4.70 -20.70 5.46
CA ASN A 63 5.31 -21.02 4.16
C ASN A 63 6.83 -20.87 4.18
N ALA A 64 7.34 -19.81 4.80
CA ALA A 64 8.77 -19.56 4.93
C ALA A 64 9.46 -20.63 5.79
N VAL A 65 8.82 -21.07 6.87
CA VAL A 65 9.31 -22.18 7.69
C VAL A 65 9.37 -23.48 6.89
N LEU A 66 8.42 -23.72 5.99
CA LEU A 66 8.39 -24.92 5.13
C LEU A 66 9.37 -24.85 3.95
N GLY A 67 9.95 -23.67 3.67
CA GLY A 67 10.88 -23.48 2.54
C GLY A 67 10.19 -23.02 1.25
N TYR A 68 8.91 -22.63 1.30
CA TYR A 68 8.18 -22.16 0.13
C TYR A 68 8.32 -20.64 -0.04
N LEU A 69 9.41 -20.21 -0.69
CA LEU A 69 9.71 -18.79 -0.86
C LEU A 69 8.61 -18.06 -1.64
N HIS A 70 8.14 -18.61 -2.76
CA HIS A 70 7.14 -17.97 -3.61
C HIS A 70 5.85 -17.67 -2.83
N SER A 71 5.28 -18.69 -2.18
CA SER A 71 4.09 -18.53 -1.34
C SER A 71 4.33 -17.62 -0.12
N ALA A 72 5.54 -17.60 0.44
CA ALA A 72 5.87 -16.70 1.54
C ALA A 72 5.91 -15.23 1.08
N GLU A 73 6.54 -14.93 -0.07
CA GLU A 73 6.63 -13.57 -0.61
C GLU A 73 5.30 -13.06 -1.20
N GLU A 74 4.42 -13.96 -1.65
CA GLU A 74 3.07 -13.60 -2.06
C GLU A 74 2.29 -13.00 -0.88
N ASN A 75 2.46 -13.55 0.32
CA ASN A 75 1.86 -13.02 1.54
C ASN A 75 2.46 -11.65 1.95
N ASN A 76 3.77 -11.47 1.77
CA ASN A 76 4.42 -10.16 1.96
C ASN A 76 3.86 -9.11 0.99
N ARG A 77 3.65 -9.49 -0.27
CA ARG A 77 3.07 -8.61 -1.28
C ARG A 77 1.63 -8.25 -0.92
N PHE A 78 0.81 -9.23 -0.55
CA PHE A 78 -0.58 -9.03 -0.14
C PHE A 78 -0.69 -8.10 1.08
N LEU A 79 0.22 -8.21 2.05
CA LEU A 79 0.31 -7.32 3.20
C LEU A 79 0.48 -5.84 2.78
N VAL A 80 1.37 -5.55 1.82
CA VAL A 80 1.56 -4.20 1.28
C VAL A 80 0.29 -3.68 0.61
N GLU A 81 -0.37 -4.53 -0.19
CA GLU A 81 -1.60 -4.18 -0.89
C GLU A 81 -2.75 -3.87 0.10
N ARG A 82 -2.93 -4.69 1.14
CA ARG A 82 -3.97 -4.50 2.16
C ARG A 82 -3.73 -3.27 3.03
N ALA A 83 -2.50 -3.02 3.47
CA ALA A 83 -2.17 -1.81 4.22
C ALA A 83 -2.43 -0.56 3.39
N SER A 84 -2.02 -0.57 2.11
CA SER A 84 -2.26 0.56 1.20
C SER A 84 -3.74 0.77 0.94
N LEU A 85 -4.50 -0.31 0.74
CA LEU A 85 -5.95 -0.27 0.57
C LEU A 85 -6.67 0.30 1.79
N SER A 86 -6.26 -0.13 2.98
CA SER A 86 -6.81 0.34 4.26
C SER A 86 -6.73 1.87 4.37
N VAL A 87 -5.52 2.41 4.19
CA VAL A 87 -5.27 3.86 4.26
C VAL A 87 -6.00 4.60 3.15
N PHE A 88 -5.96 4.06 1.92
CA PHE A 88 -6.61 4.69 0.79
C PHE A 88 -8.13 4.80 0.98
N VAL A 89 -8.82 3.74 1.39
CA VAL A 89 -10.26 3.76 1.65
C VAL A 89 -10.59 4.73 2.79
N LYS A 90 -9.87 4.65 3.91
CA LYS A 90 -10.09 5.50 5.09
C LYS A 90 -10.00 7.00 4.77
N ASN A 91 -9.08 7.39 3.89
CA ASN A 91 -8.84 8.81 3.56
C ASN A 91 -9.55 9.28 2.28
N THR A 92 -10.24 8.38 1.57
CA THR A 92 -10.98 8.75 0.36
C THR A 92 -12.47 8.52 0.54
N THR A 93 -12.98 7.36 0.12
CA THR A 93 -14.41 7.09 0.09
C THR A 93 -14.71 5.63 0.36
N GLU A 94 -15.77 5.39 1.12
CA GLU A 94 -16.29 4.05 1.44
C GLU A 94 -16.82 3.32 0.19
N ALA A 95 -17.07 4.04 -0.90
CA ALA A 95 -17.47 3.45 -2.17
C ALA A 95 -16.48 2.38 -2.69
N TYR A 96 -15.17 2.55 -2.42
CA TYR A 96 -14.18 1.52 -2.72
C TYR A 96 -14.38 0.24 -1.91
N ARG A 97 -14.73 0.36 -0.63
CA ARG A 97 -15.03 -0.79 0.23
C ARG A 97 -16.30 -1.49 -0.23
N LYS A 98 -17.36 -0.72 -0.53
CA LYS A 98 -18.62 -1.26 -1.07
C LYS A 98 -18.37 -2.07 -2.35
N ALA A 99 -17.56 -1.54 -3.28
CA ALA A 99 -17.21 -2.24 -4.52
C ALA A 99 -16.45 -3.56 -4.27
N LEU A 100 -15.63 -3.64 -3.20
CA LEU A 100 -14.95 -4.86 -2.80
C LEU A 100 -15.90 -5.88 -2.19
N GLU A 101 -16.75 -5.47 -1.25
CA GLU A 101 -17.70 -6.33 -0.55
C GLU A 101 -18.75 -6.90 -1.51
N LYS A 102 -19.26 -6.09 -2.43
CA LYS A 102 -20.19 -6.52 -3.50
C LYS A 102 -19.48 -7.27 -4.64
N ARG A 103 -18.15 -7.37 -4.63
CA ARG A 103 -17.32 -7.95 -5.71
C ARG A 103 -17.56 -7.27 -7.07
N GLU A 104 -17.90 -5.99 -7.10
CA GLU A 104 -18.17 -5.24 -8.33
C GLU A 104 -16.92 -4.55 -8.89
N TRP A 105 -15.85 -4.48 -8.10
CA TRP A 105 -14.57 -3.89 -8.51
C TRP A 105 -14.04 -4.48 -9.82
N HIS A 106 -14.19 -5.79 -10.06
CA HIS A 106 -13.68 -6.42 -11.28
C HIS A 106 -14.49 -5.97 -12.51
N LYS A 107 -15.81 -5.82 -12.38
CA LYS A 107 -16.69 -5.33 -13.46
C LYS A 107 -16.34 -3.89 -13.85
N LEU A 108 -16.06 -3.04 -12.87
CA LEU A 108 -15.54 -1.70 -13.10
C LEU A 108 -14.21 -1.73 -13.89
N VAL A 109 -13.30 -2.63 -13.51
CA VAL A 109 -12.02 -2.81 -14.22
C VAL A 109 -12.24 -3.28 -15.67
N ASP A 110 -13.10 -4.27 -15.89
CA ASP A 110 -13.42 -4.84 -17.20
C ASP A 110 -14.03 -3.78 -18.14
N GLU A 111 -14.88 -2.90 -17.60
CA GLU A 111 -15.41 -1.77 -18.36
C GLU A 111 -14.40 -0.61 -18.53
N GLY A 112 -13.18 -0.75 -18.01
CA GLY A 112 -12.08 0.21 -18.16
C GLY A 112 -12.12 1.39 -17.19
N PHE A 113 -12.81 1.26 -16.05
CA PHE A 113 -12.70 2.18 -14.92
C PHE A 113 -11.46 1.82 -14.08
N ILE A 114 -10.29 2.06 -14.68
CA ILE A 114 -9.00 1.71 -14.10
C ILE A 114 -8.08 2.92 -13.97
N ILE A 115 -7.38 2.99 -12.84
CA ILE A 115 -6.24 3.89 -12.62
C ILE A 115 -4.97 3.05 -12.80
N ARG A 116 -4.19 3.35 -13.86
CA ARG A 116 -3.02 2.52 -14.21
C ARG A 116 -1.78 2.88 -13.39
N SER A 117 -1.63 4.15 -13.04
CA SER A 117 -0.51 4.64 -12.23
C SER A 117 -0.93 5.80 -11.33
N GLY A 118 -0.20 6.01 -10.24
CA GLY A 118 -0.40 7.17 -9.36
C GLY A 118 -0.20 8.49 -10.11
N GLY A 119 0.79 8.56 -11.00
CA GLY A 119 1.04 9.76 -11.82
C GLY A 119 -0.13 10.11 -12.75
N GLU A 120 -0.77 9.11 -13.36
CA GLU A 120 -2.00 9.31 -14.16
C GLU A 120 -3.10 9.92 -13.29
N ALA A 121 -3.37 9.33 -12.12
CA ALA A 121 -4.41 9.80 -11.21
C ALA A 121 -4.16 11.24 -10.74
N LEU A 122 -2.97 11.54 -10.21
CA LEU A 122 -2.64 12.85 -9.67
C LEU A 122 -2.68 13.95 -10.75
N THR A 123 -2.28 13.62 -11.98
CA THR A 123 -2.40 14.55 -13.12
C THR A 123 -3.85 14.89 -13.41
N ARG A 124 -4.75 13.89 -13.36
CA ARG A 124 -6.18 14.10 -13.61
C ARG A 124 -6.84 14.88 -12.48
N ILE A 125 -6.53 14.55 -11.22
CA ILE A 125 -6.96 15.31 -10.05
C ILE A 125 -6.55 16.78 -10.19
N ARG A 126 -5.29 17.05 -10.52
CA ARG A 126 -4.79 18.41 -10.73
C ARG A 126 -5.46 19.13 -11.89
N LYS A 127 -5.74 18.42 -12.99
CA LYS A 127 -6.44 18.99 -14.15
C LYS A 127 -7.83 19.52 -13.78
N PHE A 128 -8.57 18.83 -12.92
CA PHE A 128 -9.97 19.15 -12.63
C PHE A 128 -10.18 19.97 -11.35
N SER A 129 -9.32 19.78 -10.34
CA SER A 129 -9.40 20.49 -9.05
C SER A 129 -8.40 21.62 -8.88
N GLY A 130 -7.32 21.65 -9.69
CA GLY A 130 -6.19 22.56 -9.47
C GLY A 130 -5.22 22.13 -8.36
N SER A 131 -5.57 21.11 -7.55
CA SER A 131 -4.77 20.57 -6.45
C SER A 131 -4.23 19.16 -6.77
N ARG A 132 -3.31 18.64 -5.96
CA ARG A 132 -2.90 17.23 -6.02
C ARG A 132 -3.47 16.40 -4.87
N ASP A 133 -4.29 17.01 -4.03
CA ASP A 133 -4.76 16.39 -2.80
C ASP A 133 -5.66 15.20 -3.13
N VAL A 134 -5.45 14.08 -2.45
CA VAL A 134 -6.25 12.87 -2.62
C VAL A 134 -7.12 12.73 -1.39
N ASN A 135 -8.43 12.95 -1.55
CA ASN A 135 -9.42 12.85 -0.48
C ASN A 135 -10.75 12.33 -1.04
N GLY A 136 -11.80 12.31 -0.22
CA GLY A 136 -13.11 11.77 -0.61
C GLY A 136 -13.80 12.47 -1.77
N ILE A 137 -13.45 13.72 -2.06
CA ILE A 137 -14.01 14.49 -3.18
C ILE A 137 -13.10 14.38 -4.40
N THR A 138 -11.82 14.68 -4.24
CA THR A 138 -10.90 14.79 -5.37
C THR A 138 -10.61 13.45 -6.04
N ILE A 139 -10.74 12.32 -5.32
CA ILE A 139 -10.49 10.99 -5.90
C ILE A 139 -11.38 10.65 -7.10
N TYR A 140 -12.60 11.19 -7.15
CA TYR A 140 -13.52 10.98 -8.27
C TYR A 140 -12.96 11.51 -9.59
N PHE A 141 -12.10 12.54 -9.56
CA PHE A 141 -11.43 13.04 -10.76
C PHE A 141 -10.38 12.08 -11.33
N ALA A 142 -9.84 11.16 -10.52
CA ALA A 142 -9.04 10.04 -11.01
C ALA A 142 -9.93 8.96 -11.68
N GLY A 143 -11.22 8.93 -11.34
CA GLY A 143 -12.30 8.15 -11.98
C GLY A 143 -12.55 8.51 -13.43
N ARG A 144 -13.61 8.05 -14.10
CA ARG A 144 -13.90 8.40 -15.51
C ARG A 144 -15.19 9.23 -15.61
N PRO A 145 -15.21 10.29 -16.43
CA PRO A 145 -16.41 11.07 -16.66
C PRO A 145 -17.43 10.33 -17.54
N VAL A 146 -18.71 10.41 -17.19
CA VAL A 146 -19.84 9.81 -17.93
C VAL A 146 -21.03 10.77 -18.01
N CYS A 147 -21.82 10.67 -19.08
CA CYS A 147 -23.11 11.35 -19.20
C CYS A 147 -24.23 10.51 -18.57
N GLU A 148 -25.41 11.10 -18.34
CA GLU A 148 -26.59 10.44 -17.76
C GLU A 148 -26.92 9.11 -18.47
N LYS A 149 -26.94 9.10 -19.81
CA LYS A 149 -27.22 7.89 -20.60
C LYS A 149 -26.24 6.73 -20.33
N HIS A 150 -24.99 7.03 -19.96
CA HIS A 150 -23.95 6.02 -19.73
C HIS A 150 -23.61 5.83 -18.25
N LEU A 151 -24.43 6.37 -17.34
CA LEU A 151 -24.27 6.18 -15.90
C LEU A 151 -24.80 4.81 -15.50
N LYS A 152 -23.92 3.80 -15.49
CA LYS A 152 -24.26 2.44 -15.04
C LYS A 152 -23.99 2.18 -13.56
N TRP A 153 -23.06 2.95 -12.99
CA TRP A 153 -22.46 2.72 -11.68
C TRP A 153 -22.81 3.86 -10.72
N GLU A 154 -24.10 4.07 -10.51
CA GLU A 154 -24.64 5.18 -9.72
C GLU A 154 -24.06 5.20 -8.29
N ASP A 155 -24.02 4.04 -7.63
CA ASP A 155 -23.43 3.83 -6.30
C ASP A 155 -21.96 4.27 -6.16
N TYR A 156 -21.25 4.40 -7.29
CA TYR A 156 -19.82 4.73 -7.35
C TYR A 156 -19.57 6.04 -8.11
N SER A 157 -20.62 6.84 -8.31
CA SER A 157 -20.56 8.07 -9.08
C SER A 157 -21.01 9.27 -8.26
N ILE A 158 -20.48 10.42 -8.63
CA ILE A 158 -20.88 11.72 -8.06
C ILE A 158 -21.06 12.72 -9.19
N SER A 159 -22.03 13.62 -9.05
CA SER A 159 -22.27 14.61 -10.07
C SER A 159 -21.12 15.61 -10.16
N VAL A 160 -20.86 16.10 -11.36
CA VAL A 160 -19.90 17.17 -11.61
C VAL A 160 -20.28 18.43 -10.82
N HIS A 161 -21.59 18.69 -10.69
CA HIS A 161 -22.09 19.84 -9.94
C HIS A 161 -21.72 19.75 -8.45
N GLU A 162 -21.99 18.62 -7.81
CA GLU A 162 -21.63 18.40 -6.39
C GLU A 162 -20.13 18.49 -6.18
N LEU A 163 -19.30 17.86 -7.02
CA LEU A 163 -17.85 17.95 -6.91
C LEU A 163 -17.34 19.39 -6.90
N TYR A 164 -17.82 20.22 -7.83
CA TYR A 164 -17.41 21.62 -7.90
C TYR A 164 -17.98 22.47 -6.75
N LYS A 165 -19.18 22.13 -6.27
CA LYS A 165 -19.79 22.76 -5.09
C LYS A 165 -18.97 22.50 -3.83
N GLU A 166 -18.61 21.25 -3.57
CA GLU A 166 -17.79 20.84 -2.41
C GLU A 166 -16.40 21.50 -2.42
N LEU A 167 -15.83 21.72 -3.60
CA LEU A 167 -14.53 22.41 -3.75
C LEU A 167 -14.63 23.94 -3.70
N GLY A 168 -15.83 24.52 -3.57
CA GLY A 168 -16.01 25.98 -3.63
C GLY A 168 -15.61 26.59 -4.98
N MET A 169 -15.59 25.78 -6.05
CA MET A 169 -15.09 26.17 -7.37
C MET A 169 -16.24 26.42 -8.34
N LYS A 170 -16.26 27.56 -9.02
CA LYS A 170 -17.18 27.76 -10.16
C LYS A 170 -16.70 26.90 -11.33
N LYS A 171 -17.59 26.09 -11.91
CA LYS A 171 -17.34 25.26 -13.13
C LYS A 171 -16.64 26.05 -14.25
N LYS A 172 -16.92 27.36 -14.37
CA LYS A 172 -16.26 28.29 -15.32
C LYS A 172 -14.72 28.36 -15.23
N LYS A 173 -14.09 28.03 -14.09
CA LYS A 173 -12.61 27.97 -13.97
C LYS A 173 -12.02 26.67 -14.55
N ALA A 174 -12.81 25.62 -14.70
CA ALA A 174 -12.42 24.40 -15.42
C ALA A 174 -12.79 24.57 -16.91
N LYS A 175 -11.99 25.35 -17.65
CA LYS A 175 -12.15 25.65 -19.09
C LYS A 175 -12.12 24.42 -20.04
N ASN A 176 -12.06 23.21 -19.51
CA ASN A 176 -12.08 21.98 -20.32
C ASN A 176 -13.48 21.39 -20.28
N GLU A 177 -14.12 21.26 -21.45
CA GLU A 177 -15.33 20.44 -21.57
C GLU A 177 -15.03 19.04 -21.03
N ILE A 178 -15.74 18.65 -19.97
CA ILE A 178 -15.62 17.32 -19.39
C ILE A 178 -16.47 16.40 -20.26
N SER A 179 -15.83 15.64 -21.14
CA SER A 179 -16.52 14.76 -22.09
C SER A 179 -16.71 13.36 -21.54
N CYS A 180 -17.87 12.77 -21.82
CA CYS A 180 -18.21 11.39 -21.51
C CYS A 180 -17.20 10.43 -22.15
N LYS A 181 -16.75 9.43 -21.39
CA LYS A 181 -15.81 8.40 -21.85
C LYS A 181 -16.29 7.71 -23.14
N TYR A 182 -17.58 7.42 -23.25
CA TYR A 182 -18.17 6.63 -24.33
C TYR A 182 -18.57 7.47 -25.54
N CYS A 183 -19.46 8.45 -25.38
CA CYS A 183 -20.04 9.21 -26.51
C CYS A 183 -19.44 10.61 -26.74
N LYS A 184 -18.47 11.03 -25.91
CA LYS A 184 -17.81 12.36 -25.98
C LYS A 184 -18.71 13.59 -25.76
N GLN A 185 -20.02 13.42 -25.61
CA GLN A 185 -20.95 14.46 -25.15
C GLN A 185 -20.60 14.95 -23.73
N GLU A 186 -21.22 16.04 -23.27
CA GLU A 186 -21.01 16.58 -21.93
C GLU A 186 -21.24 15.52 -20.85
N ALA A 187 -20.25 15.31 -19.99
CA ALA A 187 -20.36 14.46 -18.82
C ALA A 187 -21.07 15.19 -17.68
N LYS A 188 -21.93 14.46 -16.98
CA LYS A 188 -22.67 14.93 -15.81
C LYS A 188 -22.14 14.33 -14.51
N TYR A 189 -21.41 13.22 -14.59
CA TYR A 189 -20.89 12.49 -13.43
C TYR A 189 -19.42 12.10 -13.62
N PHE A 190 -18.74 11.88 -12.50
CA PHE A 190 -17.52 11.07 -12.45
C PHE A 190 -17.81 9.77 -11.71
N THR A 191 -17.49 8.65 -12.34
CA THR A 191 -17.53 7.33 -11.72
C THR A 191 -16.13 6.95 -11.24
N LEU A 192 -16.00 6.42 -10.02
CA LEU A 192 -14.72 5.95 -9.48
C LEU A 192 -14.05 4.93 -10.41
N ALA A 193 -12.71 4.93 -10.36
CA ALA A 193 -11.88 3.95 -11.05
C ALA A 193 -11.05 3.18 -10.04
N MET A 194 -10.88 1.88 -10.29
CA MET A 194 -10.13 0.97 -9.43
C MET A 194 -8.62 1.13 -9.66
N PRO A 195 -7.82 1.37 -8.61
CA PRO A 195 -6.38 1.46 -8.73
C PRO A 195 -5.72 0.10 -8.87
N LYS A 196 -4.79 -0.02 -9.84
CA LYS A 196 -3.80 -1.11 -9.81
C LYS A 196 -2.93 -0.98 -8.55
N ALA A 197 -2.36 -2.08 -8.08
CA ALA A 197 -1.58 -2.11 -6.84
C ALA A 197 -0.51 -1.01 -6.71
N SER A 198 0.28 -0.74 -7.77
CA SER A 198 1.27 0.35 -7.74
C SER A 198 0.64 1.74 -7.68
N ALA A 199 -0.51 1.95 -8.33
CA ALA A 199 -1.27 3.19 -8.21
C ALA A 199 -1.88 3.34 -6.81
N LEU A 200 -2.39 2.24 -6.24
CA LEU A 200 -2.95 2.21 -4.90
C LEU A 200 -1.91 2.61 -3.85
N ILE A 201 -0.70 2.02 -3.92
CA ILE A 201 0.42 2.36 -3.03
C ILE A 201 0.76 3.85 -3.12
N ALA A 202 0.89 4.37 -4.35
CA ALA A 202 1.21 5.78 -4.58
C ALA A 202 0.14 6.72 -4.02
N LEU A 203 -1.14 6.43 -4.29
CA LEU A 203 -2.26 7.25 -3.83
C LEU A 203 -2.43 7.18 -2.32
N ALA A 204 -2.31 6.00 -1.70
CA ALA A 204 -2.34 5.86 -0.25
C ALA A 204 -1.23 6.69 0.42
N CYS A 205 -0.02 6.68 -0.13
CA CYS A 205 1.07 7.51 0.39
C CYS A 205 0.77 9.02 0.23
N GLU A 206 0.19 9.45 -0.89
CA GLU A 206 -0.19 10.85 -1.11
C GLU A 206 -1.23 11.31 -0.05
N THR A 207 -2.22 10.46 0.31
CA THR A 207 -3.24 10.79 1.32
C THR A 207 -2.68 11.12 2.71
N VAL A 208 -1.48 10.63 3.03
CA VAL A 208 -0.83 10.86 4.33
C VAL A 208 0.48 11.66 4.21
N GLY A 209 0.75 12.27 3.05
CA GLY A 209 1.96 13.08 2.82
C GLY A 209 3.28 12.29 2.82
N LYS A 210 3.23 10.97 2.59
CA LYS A 210 4.41 10.09 2.57
C LYS A 210 4.97 9.97 1.15
N LYS A 211 6.30 9.92 1.00
CA LYS A 211 6.93 9.59 -0.30
C LYS A 211 6.76 8.09 -0.62
N PRO A 212 6.24 7.71 -1.80
CA PRO A 212 5.95 6.30 -2.10
C PRO A 212 7.16 5.46 -2.51
N ASN A 213 8.30 6.10 -2.83
CA ASN A 213 9.44 5.46 -3.51
C ASN A 213 9.96 4.18 -2.81
N SER A 214 10.08 4.21 -1.49
CA SER A 214 10.61 3.06 -0.71
C SER A 214 9.66 1.86 -0.81
N LEU A 215 8.37 2.07 -0.53
CA LEU A 215 7.36 1.02 -0.57
C LEU A 215 7.13 0.49 -2.00
N LEU A 216 7.14 1.36 -3.00
CA LEU A 216 7.08 0.95 -4.41
C LEU A 216 8.30 0.11 -4.82
N LYS A 217 9.49 0.45 -4.35
CA LYS A 217 10.71 -0.34 -4.61
C LYS A 217 10.62 -1.72 -3.98
N ILE A 218 10.15 -1.82 -2.74
CA ILE A 218 9.91 -3.11 -2.06
C ILE A 218 8.89 -3.93 -2.86
N TYR A 219 7.73 -3.35 -3.18
CA TYR A 219 6.67 -4.03 -3.93
C TYR A 219 7.14 -4.53 -5.31
N ALA A 220 7.93 -3.72 -6.02
CA ALA A 220 8.51 -4.10 -7.30
C ALA A 220 9.49 -5.28 -7.17
N ASN A 221 10.28 -5.31 -6.09
CA ASN A 221 11.21 -6.43 -5.83
C ASN A 221 10.47 -7.72 -5.51
N LEU A 222 9.42 -7.68 -4.67
CA LEU A 222 8.56 -8.83 -4.40
C LEU A 222 7.93 -9.37 -5.69
N SER A 223 7.44 -8.47 -6.56
CA SER A 223 6.85 -8.85 -7.84
C SER A 223 7.83 -9.59 -8.76
N ARG A 224 9.14 -9.30 -8.66
CA ARG A 224 10.17 -10.01 -9.42
C ARG A 224 10.43 -11.42 -8.87
N VAL A 225 10.35 -11.62 -7.55
CA VAL A 225 10.46 -12.95 -6.94
C VAL A 225 9.29 -13.83 -7.37
N LEU A 226 8.08 -13.26 -7.44
CA LEU A 226 6.87 -13.98 -7.86
C LEU A 226 6.78 -14.21 -9.38
N HIS A 227 7.66 -13.58 -10.16
CA HIS A 227 7.68 -13.72 -11.60
C HIS A 227 8.09 -15.15 -11.99
N PRO A 228 7.62 -15.68 -13.13
CA PRO A 228 8.08 -16.97 -13.68
C PRO A 228 9.60 -17.18 -13.81
N TYR A 229 10.40 -16.12 -13.73
CA TYR A 229 11.87 -16.17 -13.81
C TYR A 229 12.55 -15.92 -12.46
N GLY A 230 11.77 -15.65 -11.41
CA GLY A 230 12.26 -15.38 -10.05
C GLY A 230 12.46 -16.65 -9.21
N PHE A 231 12.11 -17.82 -9.74
CA PHE A 231 12.30 -19.10 -9.07
C PHE A 231 13.78 -19.41 -8.90
N THR A 232 14.17 -19.70 -7.66
CA THR A 232 15.52 -20.12 -7.31
C THR A 232 15.41 -21.29 -6.35
N ASP A 233 16.13 -22.37 -6.62
CA ASP A 233 16.26 -23.46 -5.68
C ASP A 233 17.11 -22.98 -4.49
N LEU A 234 16.56 -23.09 -3.28
CA LEU A 234 17.15 -22.52 -2.08
C LEU A 234 16.96 -23.46 -0.89
N PRO A 235 17.99 -23.63 -0.06
CA PRO A 235 17.84 -24.29 1.22
C PRO A 235 16.72 -23.64 2.06
N LYS A 236 15.88 -24.47 2.66
CA LYS A 236 14.75 -24.10 3.51
C LYS A 236 15.11 -23.05 4.57
N GLU A 237 16.29 -23.15 5.15
CA GLU A 237 16.79 -22.26 6.20
C GLU A 237 17.12 -20.87 5.66
N LYS A 238 17.52 -20.75 4.38
CA LYS A 238 17.75 -19.45 3.74
C LYS A 238 16.45 -18.77 3.36
N VAL A 239 15.46 -19.53 2.90
CA VAL A 239 14.12 -19.04 2.56
C VAL A 239 13.52 -18.26 3.73
N PHE A 240 13.60 -18.82 4.95
CA PHE A 240 13.13 -18.13 6.14
C PHE A 240 13.82 -16.78 6.35
N THR A 241 15.14 -16.73 6.22
CA THR A 241 15.91 -15.50 6.43
C THR A 241 15.58 -14.42 5.41
N ILE A 242 15.37 -14.80 4.14
CA ILE A 242 14.99 -13.89 3.06
C ILE A 242 13.60 -13.30 3.32
N TRP A 243 12.61 -14.16 3.54
CA TRP A 243 11.24 -13.74 3.83
C TRP A 243 11.15 -12.83 5.06
N ALA A 244 11.85 -13.19 6.14
CA ALA A 244 11.84 -12.42 7.38
C ALA A 244 12.45 -11.04 7.18
N ARG A 245 13.55 -10.93 6.42
CA ARG A 245 14.15 -9.63 6.07
C ARG A 245 13.13 -8.74 5.35
N ASP A 246 12.48 -9.28 4.32
CA ASP A 246 11.55 -8.50 3.49
C ASP A 246 10.31 -8.10 4.28
N LEU A 247 9.78 -9.00 5.12
CA LEU A 247 8.69 -8.68 6.05
C LEU A 247 9.06 -7.53 6.98
N LEU A 248 10.26 -7.52 7.58
CA LEU A 248 10.69 -6.43 8.49
C LEU A 248 10.81 -5.09 7.76
N MET A 249 11.27 -5.09 6.51
CA MET A 249 11.29 -3.88 5.68
C MET A 249 9.88 -3.38 5.35
N ILE A 250 8.95 -4.31 5.05
CA ILE A 250 7.55 -4.01 4.81
C ILE A 250 6.89 -3.42 6.06
N LEU A 251 7.03 -4.09 7.22
CA LEU A 251 6.46 -3.66 8.50
C LEU A 251 6.90 -2.24 8.86
N LEU A 252 8.17 -1.89 8.62
CA LEU A 252 8.67 -0.53 8.84
C LEU A 252 7.96 0.50 7.97
N GLU A 253 7.70 0.18 6.71
CA GLU A 253 7.06 1.09 5.77
C GLU A 253 5.55 1.17 5.98
N ILE A 254 4.86 0.05 6.21
CA ILE A 254 3.41 0.05 6.41
C ILE A 254 3.03 0.67 7.76
N ASN A 255 3.85 0.52 8.80
CA ASN A 255 3.57 1.18 10.08
C ASN A 255 3.62 2.71 9.95
N GLN A 256 4.56 3.25 9.18
CA GLN A 256 4.60 4.68 8.87
C GLN A 256 3.42 5.13 8.01
N LEU A 257 2.84 4.23 7.22
CA LEU A 257 1.68 4.51 6.39
C LEU A 257 0.38 4.49 7.21
N LEU A 258 0.22 3.49 8.07
CA LEU A 258 -0.96 3.25 8.91
C LEU A 258 -1.03 4.16 10.13
N PHE A 259 0.12 4.47 10.74
CA PHE A 259 0.24 5.18 12.01
C PHE A 259 1.18 6.39 11.91
N PRO A 260 0.96 7.34 10.98
CA PRO A 260 1.94 8.42 10.69
C PRO A 260 2.31 9.29 11.90
N CYS A 261 1.40 9.45 12.88
CA CYS A 261 1.64 10.22 14.11
C CYS A 261 2.78 9.64 14.96
N ASP A 262 2.93 8.32 15.02
CA ASP A 262 3.95 7.62 15.80
C ASP A 262 5.37 7.77 15.20
N PHE A 263 5.45 8.39 14.03
CA PHE A 263 6.65 8.48 13.21
C PHE A 263 7.02 9.92 12.84
N LYS A 264 6.37 10.94 13.43
CA LYS A 264 6.61 12.38 13.14
C LYS A 264 8.09 12.77 13.21
N HIS A 265 8.90 12.16 14.08
CA HIS A 265 10.35 12.42 14.22
C HIS A 265 11.26 11.54 13.33
N SER A 266 10.73 10.50 12.67
CA SER A 266 11.51 9.60 11.81
C SER A 266 11.62 10.06 10.34
N SER A 267 10.90 11.13 9.99
CA SER A 267 10.78 11.69 8.65
C SER A 267 12.01 12.51 8.20
N ARG A 268 12.96 12.79 9.09
CA ARG A 268 14.20 13.52 8.78
C ARG A 268 15.37 12.64 8.27
N GLY A 269 15.17 11.33 8.12
CA GLY A 269 16.22 10.42 7.66
C GLY A 269 16.20 10.17 6.15
N SER A 270 17.15 10.80 5.44
CA SER A 270 17.85 10.41 4.19
C SER A 270 17.18 9.43 3.20
N ASN A 271 17.27 9.76 1.91
CA ASN A 271 16.95 8.93 0.72
C ASN A 271 17.68 7.56 0.64
N ASN A 272 18.45 7.17 1.67
CA ASN A 272 19.14 5.88 1.74
C ASN A 272 18.22 4.82 2.36
N GLY A 273 17.82 3.83 1.55
CA GLY A 273 16.77 2.85 1.85
C GLY A 273 16.77 2.28 3.27
N LYS A 274 15.57 2.14 3.85
CA LYS A 274 15.41 1.59 5.20
C LYS A 274 15.59 0.06 5.17
N SER A 275 16.57 -0.46 5.91
CA SER A 275 16.83 -1.90 6.04
C SER A 275 15.97 -2.56 7.12
N ALA A 276 15.87 -3.89 7.08
CA ALA A 276 15.21 -4.70 8.11
C ALA A 276 15.77 -4.43 9.51
N PHE A 277 17.06 -4.14 9.61
CA PHE A 277 17.71 -3.80 10.87
C PHE A 277 17.19 -2.49 11.49
N HIS A 278 16.74 -1.51 10.68
CA HIS A 278 16.12 -0.30 11.21
C HIS A 278 14.79 -0.59 11.92
N PHE A 279 14.00 -1.54 11.42
CA PHE A 279 12.78 -1.97 12.11
C PHE A 279 13.10 -2.49 13.51
N LEU A 280 14.10 -3.37 13.63
CA LEU A 280 14.48 -3.95 14.91
C LEU A 280 14.95 -2.90 15.92
N LYS A 281 15.73 -1.91 15.46
CA LYS A 281 16.15 -0.76 16.29
C LYS A 281 14.95 0.07 16.76
N TYR A 282 14.05 0.42 15.84
CA TYR A 282 12.87 1.21 16.15
C TYR A 282 11.92 0.48 17.10
N ARG A 283 11.72 -0.82 16.90
CA ARG A 283 10.94 -1.68 17.79
C ARG A 283 11.50 -1.66 19.20
N LYS A 284 12.82 -1.84 19.37
CA LYS A 284 13.45 -1.79 20.68
C LYS A 284 13.27 -0.42 21.37
N GLY A 285 13.44 0.67 20.63
CA GLY A 285 13.20 2.02 21.16
C GLY A 285 11.76 2.28 21.62
N ARG A 286 10.76 1.58 21.04
CA ARG A 286 9.36 1.61 21.51
C ARG A 286 9.11 0.75 22.75
N GLU A 287 9.84 -0.36 22.91
CA GLU A 287 9.77 -1.20 24.12
C GLU A 287 10.45 -0.50 25.32
N ASP A 288 11.53 0.26 25.07
CA ASP A 288 12.33 0.94 26.09
C ASP A 288 11.85 2.37 26.41
N GLY A 289 10.97 2.95 25.59
CA GLY A 289 10.44 4.30 25.75
C GLY A 289 8.98 4.29 26.21
N THR A 290 8.70 4.85 27.38
CA THR A 290 7.34 5.23 27.78
C THR A 290 6.77 6.13 26.70
N SER A 291 5.68 5.68 26.11
CA SER A 291 4.91 6.42 25.14
C SER A 291 4.40 7.73 25.75
N ASP A 292 4.84 8.87 25.25
CA ASP A 292 4.06 10.12 25.34
C ASP A 292 2.82 9.94 24.45
N VAL A 293 1.85 9.17 24.95
CA VAL A 293 0.50 9.09 24.38
C VAL A 293 -0.29 10.27 24.92
N ASP A 294 0.14 11.49 24.60
CA ASP A 294 -0.69 12.69 24.73
C ASP A 294 -0.41 13.57 23.52
N GLY A 295 -1.03 13.17 22.41
CA GLY A 295 -0.98 13.88 21.14
C GLY A 295 -2.35 13.96 20.49
N VAL A 296 -3.39 14.20 21.29
CA VAL A 296 -4.70 14.67 20.82
C VAL A 296 -4.59 16.15 20.51
N SER A 297 -4.55 16.53 19.23
CA SER A 297 -5.37 17.59 18.60
C SER A 297 -5.16 17.59 17.09
#